data_AF-A0A5C3NR30-F1
#
_entry.id   AF-A0A5C3NR30-F1
#
_cell.length_a   1.000
_cell.length_b   1.000
_cell.length_c   1.000
_cell.angle_alpha   90.00
_cell.angle_beta   90.00
_cell.angle_gamma   90.00
#
_symmetry.space_group_name_H-M   'P 1'
#
loop_
_entity.id
_entity.type
_entity.pdbx_description
1 polymer ?
#
loop_
_entity_poly.entity_id
_entity_poly.type
_entity_poly.pdbx_seq_one_letter_code
_entity_poly.pdbx_strand_id
1 'polypeptide(L)'
;RSLSETYGRSEQYYLNLMFAGGPKLADTPRKSNGYNARLHHLAEMNQDGADVVELAKENIEDYHNLSRAEKEELRKALDEHKKSQTHGLRLTQKGRTKDVSHTCQKIEDLITGAQGRCGVDGFYCIFRNTGDYSMKPRWWFSNQAIDEYLRASVRKFEPEKIGVLAEAFAISGANYFCKCESLSVLVSDLTNFG
;
A
#
# COMPACT_ATOMS: atom_id res chain seq x y z
N ARG A 1 3.90 32.80 19.99
CA ARG A 1 5.22 32.19 20.26
C ARG A 1 5.37 31.01 19.34
N SER A 2 6.42 31.00 18.52
CA SER A 2 6.69 29.87 17.63
C SER A 2 7.23 28.68 18.44
N LEU A 3 7.11 27.47 17.88
CA LEU A 3 7.68 26.25 18.49
C LEU A 3 9.21 26.37 18.65
N SER A 4 9.88 27.13 17.78
CA SER A 4 11.33 27.39 17.86
C SER A 4 11.72 28.19 19.10
N GLU A 5 10.98 29.25 19.41
CA GLU A 5 11.19 30.10 20.59
C GLU A 5 10.94 29.36 21.90
N THR A 6 9.98 28.43 21.90
CA THR A 6 9.54 27.75 23.13
C THR A 6 10.49 26.63 23.55
N TYR A 7 11.16 26.01 22.58
CA TYR A 7 11.95 24.79 22.80
C TYR A 7 13.41 24.91 22.33
N GLY A 8 13.84 26.09 21.90
CA GLY A 8 15.24 26.40 21.58
C GLY A 8 15.81 25.61 20.40
N ARG A 9 14.97 25.20 19.44
CA ARG A 9 15.38 24.51 18.20
C ARG A 9 15.04 25.37 16.99
N SER A 10 15.76 25.19 15.88
CA SER A 10 15.53 25.97 14.67
C SER A 10 14.15 25.68 14.06
N GLU A 11 13.57 26.65 13.37
CA GLU A 11 12.29 26.45 12.65
C GLU A 11 12.41 25.33 11.61
N GLN A 12 13.56 25.26 10.94
CA GLN A 12 13.91 24.18 10.03
C GLN A 12 13.87 22.80 10.69
N TYR A 13 14.21 22.69 11.98
CA TYR A 13 14.12 21.43 12.72
C TYR A 13 12.67 20.95 12.85
N TYR A 14 11.73 21.85 13.10
CA TYR A 14 10.31 21.51 13.18
C TYR A 14 9.70 21.24 11.82
N LEU A 15 10.07 22.00 10.79
CA LEU A 15 9.67 21.71 9.41
C LEU A 15 10.19 20.33 8.98
N ASN A 16 11.46 20.03 9.25
CA ASN A 16 12.00 18.70 9.00
C ASN A 16 11.28 17.64 9.85
N LEU A 17 10.91 17.91 11.09
CA LEU A 17 10.15 16.94 11.89
C LEU A 17 8.73 16.68 11.34
N MET A 18 8.06 17.71 10.81
CA MET A 18 6.72 17.62 10.22
C MET A 18 6.75 16.96 8.84
N PHE A 19 7.76 17.26 8.01
CA PHE A 19 7.83 16.85 6.60
C PHE A 19 8.81 15.70 6.33
N ALA A 20 9.70 15.35 7.26
CA ALA A 20 10.51 14.12 7.20
C ALA A 20 9.76 12.89 7.74
N GLY A 21 8.43 12.90 7.76
CA GLY A 21 7.60 11.74 8.10
C GLY A 21 7.75 10.56 7.12
N GLY A 22 8.33 10.78 5.93
CA GLY A 22 8.48 9.79 4.87
C GLY A 22 9.31 8.54 5.21
N PRO A 23 10.40 8.58 6.00
CA PRO A 23 11.22 7.39 6.28
C PRO A 23 10.88 6.66 7.59
N LYS A 24 10.12 7.26 8.52
CA LYS A 24 9.73 6.57 9.78
C LYS A 24 8.65 5.50 9.57
N LEU A 25 8.08 5.42 8.36
CA LEU A 25 7.13 4.39 7.96
C LEU A 25 7.80 3.07 7.53
N ALA A 26 9.13 3.05 7.37
CA ALA A 26 9.85 1.88 6.84
C ALA A 26 10.33 0.90 7.92
N ASP A 27 11.18 1.27 8.89
CA ASP A 27 12.05 0.24 9.48
C ASP A 27 12.19 0.24 10.99
N THR A 28 11.09 -0.02 11.71
CA THR A 28 11.22 -0.95 12.85
C THR A 28 9.90 -1.70 13.06
N PRO A 29 9.81 -3.00 12.73
CA PRO A 29 8.66 -3.78 13.14
C PRO A 29 8.52 -3.65 14.66
N ARG A 30 7.33 -3.24 15.13
CA ARG A 30 7.06 -3.13 16.56
C ARG A 30 7.42 -4.46 17.22
N LYS A 31 8.35 -4.40 18.17
CA LYS A 31 8.82 -5.58 18.90
C LYS A 31 7.62 -6.32 19.47
N SER A 32 7.54 -7.62 19.17
CA SER A 32 6.49 -8.49 19.69
C SER A 32 6.56 -8.52 21.22
N ASN A 33 5.54 -7.98 21.88
CA ASN A 33 5.42 -8.07 23.33
C ASN A 33 4.63 -9.36 23.67
N GLY A 34 4.80 -9.87 24.89
CA GLY A 34 4.16 -11.13 25.30
C GLY A 34 2.63 -11.01 25.36
N TYR A 35 2.14 -9.82 25.69
CA TYR A 35 0.72 -9.53 25.82
C TYR A 35 -0.02 -9.62 24.48
N ASN A 36 0.48 -8.94 23.45
CA ASN A 36 -0.06 -8.96 22.09
C ASN A 36 0.05 -10.35 21.46
N ALA A 37 1.12 -11.09 21.79
CA ALA A 37 1.28 -12.47 21.33
C ALA A 37 0.20 -13.40 21.92
N ARG A 38 -0.09 -13.25 23.21
CA ARG A 38 -1.19 -13.98 23.84
C ARG A 38 -2.56 -13.58 23.31
N LEU A 39 -2.79 -12.28 23.12
CA LEU A 39 -4.05 -11.80 22.58
C LEU A 39 -4.29 -12.31 21.15
N HIS A 40 -3.24 -12.40 20.34
CA HIS A 40 -3.30 -13.03 19.01
C HIS A 40 -3.67 -14.52 19.11
N HIS A 41 -3.00 -15.26 19.98
CA HIS A 41 -3.30 -16.68 20.21
C HIS A 41 -4.75 -16.90 20.68
N LEU A 42 -5.24 -16.06 21.59
CA LEU A 42 -6.64 -16.10 22.05
C LEU A 42 -7.62 -15.78 20.92
N ALA A 43 -7.30 -14.79 20.07
CA ALA A 43 -8.12 -14.46 18.91
C ALA A 43 -8.13 -15.59 17.86
N GLU A 44 -7.06 -16.36 17.71
CA GLU A 44 -7.02 -17.55 16.84
C GLU A 44 -7.84 -18.72 17.41
N MET A 45 -7.83 -18.90 18.73
CA MET A 45 -8.62 -19.94 19.40
C MET A 45 -10.11 -19.60 19.46
N ASN A 46 -10.46 -18.31 19.34
CA ASN A 46 -11.84 -17.87 19.41
C ASN A 46 -12.57 -18.11 18.08
N GLN A 47 -13.29 -19.22 17.99
CA GLN A 47 -14.13 -19.57 16.83
C GLN A 47 -15.43 -18.76 16.76
N ASP A 48 -15.87 -18.16 17.87
CA ASP A 48 -17.19 -17.51 18.01
C ASP A 48 -17.19 -16.03 17.61
N GLY A 49 -16.03 -15.48 17.23
CA GLY A 49 -15.92 -14.11 16.70
C GLY A 49 -16.16 -13.00 17.73
N ALA A 50 -16.00 -13.28 19.02
CA ALA A 50 -16.15 -12.27 20.07
C ALA A 50 -15.13 -11.13 19.94
N ASP A 51 -15.48 -9.96 20.47
CA ASP A 51 -14.63 -8.77 20.39
C ASP A 51 -13.30 -9.00 21.10
N VAL A 52 -12.20 -8.68 20.40
CA VAL A 52 -10.83 -8.81 20.88
C VAL A 52 -10.61 -7.99 22.15
N VAL A 53 -11.35 -6.89 22.32
CA VAL A 53 -11.28 -6.03 23.52
C VAL A 53 -11.90 -6.70 24.74
N GLU A 54 -12.99 -7.44 24.57
CA GLU A 54 -13.66 -8.17 25.66
C GLU A 54 -12.82 -9.38 26.09
N LEU A 55 -12.31 -10.14 25.12
CA LEU A 55 -11.38 -11.24 25.36
C LEU A 55 -10.12 -10.80 26.12
N ALA A 56 -9.60 -9.60 25.81
CA ALA A 56 -8.45 -9.04 26.49
C ALA A 56 -8.72 -8.75 27.96
N LYS A 57 -9.93 -8.28 28.30
CA LYS A 57 -10.33 -7.94 29.67
C LYS A 57 -10.53 -9.20 30.51
N GLU A 58 -11.24 -10.19 29.96
CA GLU A 58 -11.58 -11.42 30.68
C GLU A 58 -10.35 -12.28 30.97
N ASN A 59 -9.35 -12.22 30.09
CA ASN A 59 -8.18 -13.08 30.19
C ASN A 59 -6.95 -12.37 30.78
N ILE A 60 -7.07 -11.16 31.33
CA ILE A 60 -5.88 -10.38 31.75
C ILE A 60 -5.10 -11.07 32.87
N GLU A 61 -5.78 -11.70 33.81
CA GLU A 61 -5.17 -12.39 34.97
C GLU A 61 -4.37 -13.61 34.52
N ASP A 62 -4.91 -14.38 33.58
CA ASP A 62 -4.22 -15.52 32.99
C ASP A 62 -2.91 -15.15 32.29
N TYR A 63 -2.83 -13.96 31.69
CA TYR A 63 -1.56 -13.46 31.14
C TYR A 63 -0.51 -13.23 32.25
N HIS A 64 -0.94 -12.71 33.39
CA HIS A 64 -0.04 -12.51 34.53
C HIS A 64 0.43 -13.85 35.10
N ASN A 65 -0.42 -14.86 35.09
CA ASN A 65 -0.13 -16.22 35.56
C ASN A 65 0.81 -17.02 34.63
N LEU A 66 0.96 -16.63 33.36
CA LEU A 66 1.90 -17.29 32.46
C LEU A 66 3.35 -17.17 32.93
N SER A 67 4.08 -18.28 32.85
CA SER A 67 5.51 -18.34 33.07
C SER A 67 6.28 -17.51 32.04
N ARG A 68 7.54 -17.21 32.36
CA ARG A 68 8.44 -16.53 31.43
C ARG A 68 8.71 -17.35 30.16
N ALA A 69 8.70 -18.68 30.26
CA ALA A 69 8.91 -19.58 29.13
C ALA A 69 7.74 -19.54 28.15
N GLU A 70 6.50 -19.68 28.65
CA GLU A 70 5.29 -19.63 27.82
C GLU A 70 5.11 -18.26 27.14
N LYS A 71 5.44 -17.17 27.85
CA LYS A 71 5.43 -15.82 27.26
C LYS A 71 6.43 -15.68 26.10
N GLU A 72 7.55 -16.39 26.14
CA GLU A 72 8.56 -16.35 25.08
C GLU A 72 8.18 -17.25 23.90
N GLU A 73 7.54 -18.40 24.15
CA GLU A 73 6.98 -19.26 23.10
C GLU A 73 5.88 -18.55 22.31
N LEU A 74 4.96 -17.88 22.99
CA LEU A 74 3.93 -17.08 22.34
C LEU A 74 4.53 -15.98 21.46
N ARG A 75 5.61 -15.31 21.92
CA ARG A 75 6.31 -14.31 21.11
C ARG A 75 6.93 -14.92 19.86
N LYS A 76 7.59 -16.08 19.98
CA LYS A 76 8.16 -16.80 18.83
C LYS A 76 7.09 -17.16 17.81
N ALA A 77 5.97 -17.72 18.26
CA ALA A 77 4.83 -18.03 17.39
C ALA A 77 4.29 -16.79 16.68
N LEU A 78 4.15 -15.66 17.38
CA LEU A 78 3.73 -14.39 16.77
C LEU A 78 4.74 -13.88 15.74
N ASP A 79 6.05 -14.00 16.02
CA ASP A 79 7.10 -13.58 15.10
C ASP A 79 7.16 -14.46 13.84
N GLU A 80 6.96 -15.77 13.99
CA GLU A 80 6.83 -16.70 12.86
C GLU A 80 5.59 -16.39 12.02
N HIS A 81 4.45 -16.11 12.66
CA HIS A 81 3.23 -15.70 11.96
C HIS A 81 3.44 -14.38 11.21
N LYS A 82 4.08 -13.38 11.80
CA LYS A 82 4.43 -12.12 11.10
C LYS A 82 5.33 -12.36 9.88
N LYS A 83 6.33 -13.22 10.01
CA LYS A 83 7.24 -13.57 8.91
C LYS A 83 6.50 -14.27 7.76
N SER A 84 5.64 -15.24 8.07
CA SER A 84 4.83 -15.95 7.06
C SER A 84 3.84 -15.01 6.36
N GLN A 85 3.24 -14.06 7.09
CA GLN A 85 2.36 -13.03 6.54
C GLN A 85 3.08 -12.05 5.61
N THR A 86 4.38 -11.84 5.82
CA THR A 86 5.18 -10.89 5.03
C THR A 86 5.60 -11.48 3.67
N HIS A 87 5.81 -12.80 3.60
CA HIS A 87 6.36 -13.48 2.40
C HIS A 87 5.37 -14.46 1.74
N GLY A 88 4.23 -14.74 2.39
CA GLY A 88 3.25 -15.70 1.90
C GLY A 88 2.28 -15.09 0.89
N LEU A 89 1.86 -15.91 -0.09
CA LEU A 89 0.79 -15.55 -1.02
C LEU A 89 -0.51 -15.33 -0.23
N ARG A 90 -1.17 -14.18 -0.38
CA ARG A 90 -2.47 -13.94 0.24
C ARG A 90 -3.55 -14.74 -0.49
N LEU A 91 -4.04 -15.80 0.15
CA LEU A 91 -5.12 -16.62 -0.39
C LEU A 91 -6.48 -15.89 -0.39
N THR A 92 -6.69 -14.97 0.56
CA THR A 92 -7.99 -14.28 0.70
C THR A 92 -8.04 -12.98 -0.12
N GLN A 93 -9.19 -12.71 -0.74
CA GLN A 93 -9.42 -11.46 -1.48
C GLN A 93 -9.28 -10.22 -0.57
N LYS A 94 -9.80 -10.30 0.66
CA LYS A 94 -9.67 -9.21 1.65
C LYS A 94 -8.21 -8.92 1.99
N GLY A 95 -7.39 -9.95 2.15
CA GLY A 95 -5.94 -9.80 2.38
C GLY A 95 -5.25 -9.10 1.22
N ARG A 96 -5.51 -9.56 -0.01
CA ARG A 96 -4.97 -8.92 -1.24
C ARG A 96 -5.37 -7.45 -1.35
N THR A 97 -6.63 -7.10 -1.08
CA THR A 97 -7.08 -5.70 -1.09
C THR A 97 -6.41 -4.86 -0.01
N LYS A 98 -6.22 -5.41 1.20
CA LYS A 98 -5.51 -4.70 2.27
C LYS A 98 -4.06 -4.40 1.87
N ASP A 99 -3.38 -5.35 1.25
CA ASP A 99 -2.00 -5.18 0.80
C ASP A 99 -1.89 -4.11 -0.30
N VAL A 100 -2.80 -4.10 -1.27
CA VAL A 100 -2.84 -3.04 -2.30
C VAL A 100 -3.13 -1.68 -1.68
N SER A 101 -4.15 -1.57 -0.83
CA SER A 101 -4.48 -0.32 -0.15
C SER A 101 -3.33 0.20 0.70
N HIS A 102 -2.64 -0.67 1.43
CA HIS A 102 -1.48 -0.29 2.22
C HIS A 102 -0.33 0.20 1.34
N THR A 103 -0.07 -0.49 0.22
CA THR A 103 0.97 -0.11 -0.73
C THR A 103 0.67 1.26 -1.35
N CYS A 104 -0.56 1.48 -1.77
CA CYS A 104 -0.99 2.77 -2.30
C CYS A 104 -0.79 3.89 -1.27
N GLN A 105 -1.20 3.68 -0.01
CA GLN A 105 -0.99 4.68 1.05
C GLN A 105 0.50 5.05 1.19
N LYS A 106 1.40 4.06 1.16
CA LYS A 106 2.85 4.33 1.21
C LYS A 106 3.32 5.17 0.02
N ILE A 107 2.84 4.88 -1.18
CA ILE A 107 3.19 5.65 -2.38
C ILE A 107 2.69 7.10 -2.23
N GLU A 108 1.45 7.29 -1.78
CA GLU A 108 0.86 8.61 -1.54
C GLU A 108 1.65 9.41 -0.49
N ASP A 109 2.05 8.77 0.61
CA ASP A 109 2.86 9.39 1.67
C ASP A 109 4.25 9.79 1.15
N LEU A 110 4.87 8.95 0.30
CA LEU A 110 6.17 9.23 -0.31
C LEU A 110 6.10 10.40 -1.29
N ILE A 111 5.07 10.45 -2.14
CA ILE A 111 4.88 11.54 -3.11
C ILE A 111 4.55 12.84 -2.36
N THR A 112 3.63 12.81 -1.40
CA THR A 112 3.29 13.97 -0.55
C THR A 112 4.53 14.48 0.21
N GLY A 113 5.35 13.57 0.72
CA GLY A 113 6.62 13.92 1.38
C GLY A 113 7.66 14.51 0.42
N ALA A 114 7.64 14.13 -0.86
CA ALA A 114 8.48 14.75 -1.90
C ALA A 114 7.92 16.12 -2.33
N GLN A 115 6.60 16.28 -2.39
CA GLN A 115 5.92 17.53 -2.67
C GLN A 115 6.29 18.60 -1.63
N GLY A 116 6.20 18.28 -0.33
CA GLY A 116 6.52 19.22 0.75
C GLY A 116 8.00 19.61 0.84
N ARG A 117 8.93 18.78 0.34
CA ARG A 117 10.39 19.04 0.44
C ARG A 117 11.01 19.58 -0.84
N CYS A 118 10.52 19.12 -1.99
CA CYS A 118 11.11 19.39 -3.30
C CYS A 118 10.15 20.11 -4.26
N GLY A 119 8.88 20.29 -3.88
CA GLY A 119 7.88 20.89 -4.76
C GLY A 119 7.52 20.03 -5.97
N VAL A 120 7.58 18.70 -5.82
CA VAL A 120 7.26 17.75 -6.90
C VAL A 120 5.81 17.29 -6.78
N ASP A 121 5.06 17.39 -7.88
CA ASP A 121 3.75 16.79 -8.02
C ASP A 121 3.81 15.47 -8.81
N GLY A 122 2.85 14.59 -8.56
CA GLY A 122 2.79 13.29 -9.20
C GLY A 122 1.38 12.71 -9.20
N PHE A 123 1.14 11.81 -10.15
CA PHE A 123 -0.08 11.01 -10.20
C PHE A 123 0.28 9.59 -10.63
N TYR A 124 -0.55 8.63 -10.28
CA TYR A 124 -0.34 7.24 -10.66
C TYR A 124 -1.66 6.52 -10.96
N CYS A 125 -1.55 5.43 -11.72
CA CYS A 125 -2.62 4.46 -11.92
C CYS A 125 -2.12 3.07 -11.53
N ILE A 126 -2.88 2.36 -10.70
CA ILE A 126 -2.63 0.95 -10.36
C ILE A 126 -3.80 0.11 -10.85
N PHE A 127 -3.49 -0.95 -11.59
CA PHE A 127 -4.43 -1.93 -12.10
C PHE A 127 -3.87 -3.34 -11.91
N ARG A 128 -4.74 -4.33 -11.98
CA ARG A 128 -4.36 -5.74 -11.86
C ARG A 128 -3.81 -6.27 -13.18
N ASN A 129 -2.93 -7.26 -13.08
CA ASN A 129 -2.37 -8.01 -14.20
C ASN A 129 -2.94 -9.43 -14.33
N THR A 130 -3.74 -9.89 -13.36
CA THR A 130 -4.33 -11.24 -13.34
C THR A 130 -5.83 -11.17 -13.16
N GLY A 131 -6.58 -12.09 -13.78
CA GLY A 131 -8.04 -12.19 -13.63
C GLY A 131 -8.51 -12.61 -12.22
N ASP A 132 -7.67 -13.33 -11.46
CA ASP A 132 -8.02 -13.97 -10.19
C ASP A 132 -8.26 -13.01 -9.01
N TYR A 133 -7.85 -11.75 -9.17
CA TYR A 133 -8.03 -10.71 -8.17
C TYR A 133 -8.99 -9.67 -8.75
N SER A 134 -10.11 -9.38 -8.09
CA SER A 134 -11.04 -8.34 -8.56
C SER A 134 -10.74 -7.00 -7.91
N MET A 135 -10.35 -6.02 -8.73
CA MET A 135 -10.06 -4.65 -8.33
C MET A 135 -10.32 -3.71 -9.50
N LYS A 136 -10.90 -2.54 -9.24
CA LYS A 136 -11.01 -1.47 -10.24
C LYS A 136 -9.68 -0.70 -10.34
N PRO A 137 -9.27 -0.26 -11.53
CA PRO A 137 -8.10 0.62 -11.67
C PRO A 137 -8.21 1.83 -10.73
N ARG A 138 -7.17 2.04 -9.92
CA ARG A 138 -7.12 3.12 -8.95
C ARG A 138 -6.26 4.25 -9.49
N TRP A 139 -6.85 5.42 -9.59
CA TRP A 139 -6.15 6.66 -9.91
C TRP A 139 -5.96 7.51 -8.66
N TRP A 140 -4.81 8.16 -8.57
CA TRP A 140 -4.52 9.12 -7.53
C TRP A 140 -3.68 10.25 -8.10
N PHE A 141 -3.95 11.48 -7.66
CA PHE A 141 -3.26 12.70 -8.05
C PHE A 141 -2.86 13.46 -6.78
N SER A 142 -1.62 13.95 -6.71
CA SER A 142 -1.19 14.84 -5.62
C SER A 142 -1.95 16.15 -5.60
N ASN A 143 -2.33 16.64 -6.79
CA ASN A 143 -3.10 17.85 -6.99
C ASN A 143 -4.23 17.60 -7.98
N GLN A 144 -5.46 17.84 -7.55
CA GLN A 144 -6.67 17.65 -8.36
C GLN A 144 -6.67 18.53 -9.63
N ALA A 145 -6.03 19.70 -9.58
CA ALA A 145 -5.92 20.58 -10.75
C ALA A 145 -5.18 19.92 -11.92
N ILE A 146 -4.31 18.93 -11.65
CA ILE A 146 -3.62 18.16 -12.69
C ILE A 146 -4.61 17.26 -13.43
N ASP A 147 -5.54 16.60 -12.74
CA ASP A 147 -6.58 15.79 -13.39
C ASP A 147 -7.49 16.67 -14.27
N GLU A 148 -7.94 17.81 -13.74
CA GLU A 148 -8.76 18.77 -14.50
C GLU A 148 -8.02 19.28 -15.74
N TYR A 149 -6.76 19.66 -15.58
CA TYR A 149 -5.92 20.13 -16.67
C TYR A 149 -5.71 19.04 -17.73
N LEU A 150 -5.44 17.80 -17.34
CA LEU A 150 -5.26 16.69 -18.27
C LEU A 150 -6.54 16.36 -19.02
N ARG A 151 -7.69 16.36 -18.34
CA ARG A 151 -9.00 16.17 -18.98
C ARG A 151 -9.32 17.28 -19.99
N ALA A 152 -8.92 18.52 -19.72
CA ALA A 152 -9.14 19.65 -20.62
C ALA A 152 -8.14 19.67 -21.79
N SER A 153 -6.86 19.38 -21.53
CA SER A 153 -5.76 19.61 -22.48
C SER A 153 -5.46 18.40 -23.35
N VAL A 154 -5.68 17.18 -22.85
CA VAL A 154 -5.38 15.95 -23.57
C VAL A 154 -6.67 15.42 -24.19
N ARG A 155 -6.72 15.36 -25.52
CA ARG A 155 -7.88 14.88 -26.27
C ARG A 155 -8.21 13.44 -25.87
N LYS A 156 -9.46 13.19 -25.45
CA LYS A 156 -9.96 11.87 -24.98
C LYS A 156 -9.23 11.32 -23.75
N PHE A 157 -8.68 12.19 -22.91
CA PHE A 157 -8.16 11.76 -21.63
C PHE A 157 -9.30 11.46 -20.67
N GLU A 158 -9.62 10.17 -20.58
CA GLU A 158 -10.64 9.64 -19.68
C GLU A 158 -9.96 8.58 -18.79
N PRO A 159 -9.47 8.96 -17.59
CA PRO A 159 -8.76 8.07 -16.68
C PRO A 159 -9.45 6.73 -16.45
N GLU A 160 -10.78 6.74 -16.36
CA GLU A 160 -11.58 5.55 -16.14
C GLU A 160 -11.46 4.57 -17.32
N LYS A 161 -11.56 5.07 -18.56
CA LYS A 161 -11.38 4.25 -19.77
C LYS A 161 -9.93 3.81 -19.94
N ILE A 162 -8.97 4.71 -19.71
CA ILE A 162 -7.54 4.42 -19.82
C ILE A 162 -7.15 3.30 -18.84
N GLY A 163 -7.64 3.38 -17.59
CA GLY A 163 -7.39 2.36 -16.57
C GLY A 163 -7.90 0.98 -16.98
N VAL A 164 -9.13 0.90 -17.50
CA VAL A 164 -9.72 -0.37 -17.96
C VAL A 164 -8.98 -0.93 -19.17
N LEU A 165 -8.55 -0.09 -20.11
CA LEU A 165 -7.76 -0.53 -21.27
C LEU A 165 -6.37 -1.02 -20.86
N ALA A 166 -5.71 -0.31 -19.94
CA ALA A 166 -4.42 -0.72 -19.39
C ALA A 166 -4.51 -2.05 -18.64
N GLU A 167 -5.59 -2.24 -17.86
CA GLU A 167 -5.90 -3.50 -17.19
C GLU A 167 -6.13 -4.63 -18.20
N ALA A 168 -6.98 -4.43 -19.21
CA ALA A 168 -7.25 -5.43 -20.24
C ALA A 168 -5.98 -5.82 -20.99
N PHE A 169 -5.12 -4.83 -21.30
CA PHE A 169 -3.82 -5.07 -21.89
C PHE A 169 -2.92 -5.92 -20.99
N ALA A 170 -2.81 -5.58 -19.70
CA ALA A 170 -2.00 -6.33 -18.74
C ALA A 170 -2.50 -7.77 -18.54
N ILE A 171 -3.82 -7.99 -18.44
CA ILE A 171 -4.42 -9.32 -18.31
C ILE A 171 -4.19 -10.17 -19.57
N SER A 172 -4.26 -9.54 -20.75
CA SER A 172 -4.05 -10.27 -22.01
C SER A 172 -2.63 -10.79 -22.20
N GLY A 173 -1.67 -10.38 -21.35
CA GLY A 173 -0.25 -10.71 -21.51
C GLY A 173 0.36 -10.18 -22.80
N ALA A 174 -0.32 -9.23 -23.46
CA ALA A 174 0.14 -8.67 -24.72
C ALA A 174 1.44 -7.88 -24.50
N ASN A 175 2.47 -8.20 -25.30
CA ASN A 175 3.69 -7.41 -25.36
C ASN A 175 3.53 -6.29 -26.40
N TYR A 176 3.93 -5.06 -26.06
CA TYR A 176 3.86 -3.93 -26.99
C TYR A 176 4.64 -4.19 -28.29
N PHE A 177 5.70 -5.00 -28.23
CA PHE A 177 6.48 -5.43 -29.39
C PHE A 177 5.66 -6.23 -30.42
N CYS A 178 4.71 -7.07 -29.98
CA CYS A 178 3.83 -7.81 -30.89
C CYS A 178 2.86 -6.91 -31.66
N LYS A 179 2.51 -5.73 -31.12
CA LYS A 179 1.67 -4.74 -31.81
C LYS A 179 2.45 -3.92 -32.84
N CYS A 180 3.73 -3.60 -32.58
CA CYS A 180 4.56 -2.88 -33.54
C CYS A 180 4.85 -3.68 -34.81
N GLU A 181 5.03 -5.00 -34.72
CA GLU A 181 5.20 -5.84 -35.92
C GLU A 181 3.96 -5.80 -36.81
N SER A 182 2.75 -5.86 -36.23
CA SER A 182 1.49 -5.75 -37.00
C SER A 182 1.28 -4.38 -37.66
N LEU A 183 1.79 -3.30 -37.07
CA LEU A 183 1.73 -1.95 -37.65
C LEU A 183 2.81 -1.74 -38.73
N SER A 184 3.98 -2.37 -38.60
CA SER A 184 5.01 -2.34 -39.63
C SER A 184 4.58 -3.08 -40.91
N VAL A 185 3.82 -4.18 -40.78
CA VAL A 185 3.25 -4.92 -41.91
C VAL A 185 2.17 -4.11 -42.63
N LEU A 186 1.30 -3.41 -41.88
CA LEU A 186 0.27 -2.54 -42.47
C LEU A 186 0.85 -1.30 -43.19
N VAL A 187 2.00 -0.78 -42.74
CA VAL A 187 2.67 0.34 -43.42
C VAL A 187 3.35 -0.13 -44.71
N SER A 188 3.91 -1.36 -44.76
CA SER A 188 4.49 -1.92 -45.99
C SER A 188 3.45 -2.26 -47.07
N ASP A 189 2.22 -2.63 -46.67
CA ASP A 189 1.13 -2.90 -47.63
C ASP A 189 0.53 -1.64 -48.24
N LEU A 190 0.63 -0.49 -47.55
CA LEU A 190 0.18 0.81 -48.07
C LEU A 190 1.22 1.48 -48.99
N THR A 191 2.49 1.04 -48.97
CA THR A 191 3.55 1.54 -49.85
C THR A 191 3.74 0.71 -51.13
N ASN A 192 3.03 -0.40 -51.29
CA ASN A 192 3.12 -1.29 -52.46
C ASN A 192 1.97 -1.11 -53.48
N PHE A 193 1.17 -0.04 -53.36
CA PHE A 193 0.19 0.40 -54.37
C PHE A 193 0.60 1.75 -55.00
N GLY A 194 1.86 1.85 -55.42
CA GLY A 194 2.40 2.95 -56.22
C GLY A 194 2.84 2.43 -57.60
#